data_AF-A0AA42T5B5-F1
#
_entry.id   AF-A0AA42T5B5-F1
#
_cell.length_a   1.000
_cell.length_b   1.000
_cell.length_c   1.000
_cell.angle_alpha   90.00
_cell.angle_beta   90.00
_cell.angle_gamma   90.00
#
_symmetry.space_group_name_H-M   'P 1'
#
loop_
_entity.id
_entity.type
_entity.pdbx_description
1 polymer ?
#
loop_
_entity_poly.entity_id
_entity_poly.type
_entity_poly.pdbx_seq_one_letter_code
_entity_poly.pdbx_strand_id
1 'polypeptide(L)'
;MVKWVVPSMSSVVREAVRRLNELSAEARRVARWYERNPKSMFLPSHLEHLRGGDLSIAELGEVLFAESASPASTRAWCLGNGVPLEKRRGRTVIKFSDVEASVISFLPRGFPWLDVDSDLRYSEALCVVRRNELHRTRRTFRCVIEAPDQDFISTGLGGRTEHGVKSVFDHLGYFDLDGSPIVIRTHQFRHYLNTLAQAGGMSELDIAKWSGRNDVRQNDSYNHVSDRDVQARLVGLRQERQRESVTELAVEPLPQVRVSLIPREKFAEMGIQAAHTTDFGFCVHDFVMSPCSLHRDCANCNEQVCIKGDEVGEANARSKLAETAALLGEAEVAEAGGACGASRWVEHQRLTHSRLLELIKILDDPAVARGALIRLNHVRPASRLQQAKEARRSLTHRDEGSVLMEWKVEVEGSAS
;
A
#
# COMPACT_ATOMS: atom_id res chain seq x y z
N MET A 1 -11.46 8.21 1.21
CA MET A 1 -10.42 7.42 1.94
C MET A 1 -9.26 8.35 2.22
N VAL A 2 -8.87 8.54 3.49
CA VAL A 2 -7.73 9.41 3.84
C VAL A 2 -6.43 8.66 3.53
N LYS A 3 -5.60 9.23 2.65
CA LYS A 3 -4.28 8.66 2.32
C LYS A 3 -3.26 9.12 3.36
N TRP A 4 -2.76 8.19 4.16
CA TRP A 4 -1.77 8.49 5.20
C TRP A 4 -0.41 8.85 4.59
N VAL A 5 0.22 9.89 5.10
CA VAL A 5 1.59 10.29 4.73
C VAL A 5 2.56 9.63 5.71
N VAL A 6 3.52 8.88 5.18
CA VAL A 6 4.56 8.23 6.00
C VAL A 6 5.39 9.32 6.70
N PRO A 7 5.74 9.17 8.00
CA PRO A 7 6.46 10.20 8.75
C PRO A 7 7.71 10.76 8.06
N SER A 8 8.47 9.90 7.37
CA SER A 8 9.68 10.27 6.60
C SER A 8 9.41 11.24 5.45
N MET A 9 8.20 11.23 4.87
CA MET A 9 7.80 12.13 3.79
C MET A 9 7.05 13.37 4.27
N SER A 10 6.75 13.46 5.58
CA SER A 10 5.89 14.51 6.12
C SER A 10 6.43 15.92 5.86
N SER A 11 7.74 16.13 5.95
CA SER A 11 8.40 17.41 5.67
C SER A 11 8.24 17.83 4.20
N VAL A 12 8.47 16.90 3.27
CA VAL A 12 8.34 17.13 1.83
C VAL A 12 6.89 17.44 1.45
N VAL A 13 5.93 16.69 1.99
CA VAL A 13 4.50 16.94 1.73
C VAL A 13 4.06 18.28 2.30
N ARG A 14 4.48 18.63 3.53
CA ARG A 14 4.19 19.94 4.12
C ARG A 14 4.74 21.08 3.27
N GLU A 15 5.97 20.94 2.80
CA GLU A 15 6.60 21.94 1.94
C GLU A 15 5.89 22.05 0.57
N ALA A 16 5.50 20.94 -0.03
CA ALA A 16 4.73 20.94 -1.27
C ALA A 16 3.36 21.63 -1.10
N VAL A 17 2.64 21.31 -0.02
CA VAL A 17 1.36 21.94 0.31
C VAL A 17 1.53 23.43 0.60
N ARG A 18 2.61 23.84 1.30
CA ARG A 18 2.93 25.25 1.53
C ARG A 18 3.13 25.99 0.20
N ARG A 19 3.97 25.47 -0.70
CA ARG A 19 4.22 26.06 -2.02
C ARG A 19 2.96 26.15 -2.87
N LEU A 20 2.17 25.09 -2.94
CA LEU A 20 0.91 25.08 -3.68
C LEU A 20 -0.09 26.11 -3.10
N ASN A 21 -0.11 26.26 -1.78
CA ASN A 21 -0.95 27.27 -1.16
C ASN A 21 -0.52 28.70 -1.51
N GLU A 22 0.78 28.98 -1.53
CA GLU A 22 1.33 30.28 -1.92
C GLU A 22 1.06 30.59 -3.39
N LEU A 23 1.37 29.63 -4.29
CA LEU A 23 1.17 29.79 -5.73
C LEU A 23 -0.32 29.98 -6.08
N SER A 24 -1.22 29.26 -5.42
CA SER A 24 -2.66 29.35 -5.67
C SER A 24 -3.35 30.48 -4.89
N ALA A 25 -2.63 31.26 -4.07
CA ALA A 25 -3.23 32.24 -3.17
C ALA A 25 -4.01 33.33 -3.92
N GLU A 26 -3.40 33.89 -4.96
CA GLU A 26 -4.00 34.96 -5.77
C GLU A 26 -5.22 34.48 -6.54
N ALA A 27 -5.11 33.33 -7.21
CA ALA A 27 -6.23 32.75 -7.96
C ALA A 27 -7.41 32.41 -7.03
N ARG A 28 -7.15 31.88 -5.84
CA ARG A 28 -8.20 31.65 -4.83
C ARG A 28 -8.81 32.94 -4.30
N ARG A 29 -8.04 34.04 -4.20
CA ARG A 29 -8.60 35.35 -3.84
C ARG A 29 -9.59 35.81 -4.92
N VAL A 30 -9.23 35.67 -6.19
CA VAL A 30 -10.11 35.99 -7.33
C VAL A 30 -11.36 35.11 -7.30
N ALA A 31 -11.22 33.80 -7.09
CA ALA A 31 -12.34 32.87 -6.94
C ALA A 31 -13.30 33.29 -5.82
N ARG A 32 -12.79 33.55 -4.61
CA ARG A 32 -13.60 34.02 -3.46
C ARG A 32 -14.32 35.34 -3.75
N TRP A 33 -13.72 36.20 -4.56
CA TRP A 33 -14.35 37.46 -4.93
C TRP A 33 -15.53 37.23 -5.88
N TYR A 34 -15.39 36.36 -6.88
CA TYR A 34 -16.48 36.02 -7.80
C TYR A 34 -17.62 35.26 -7.11
N GLU A 35 -17.33 34.43 -6.11
CA GLU A 35 -18.37 33.79 -5.28
C GLU A 35 -19.30 34.81 -4.60
N ARG A 36 -18.76 35.97 -4.22
CA ARG A 36 -19.53 37.06 -3.61
C ARG A 36 -20.13 38.02 -4.62
N ASN A 37 -19.54 38.10 -5.82
CA ASN A 37 -19.88 39.06 -6.87
C ASN A 37 -20.04 38.36 -8.24
N PRO A 38 -21.02 37.44 -8.40
CA PRO A 38 -21.08 36.55 -9.56
C PRO A 38 -21.38 37.25 -10.89
N LYS A 39 -21.92 38.47 -10.84
CA LYS A 39 -22.30 39.26 -12.02
C LYS A 39 -21.31 40.36 -12.36
N SER A 40 -20.23 40.48 -11.60
CA SER A 40 -19.25 41.55 -11.79
C SER A 40 -17.88 40.96 -12.06
N MET A 41 -17.04 41.66 -12.81
CA MET A 41 -15.66 41.27 -13.08
C MET A 41 -14.76 41.68 -11.92
N PHE A 42 -13.83 40.79 -11.55
CA PHE A 42 -12.80 41.08 -10.56
C PHE A 42 -11.87 42.20 -11.05
N LEU A 43 -11.66 43.22 -10.20
CA LEU A 43 -10.65 44.25 -10.40
C LEU A 43 -9.77 44.38 -9.14
N PRO A 44 -8.46 44.61 -9.30
CA PRO A 44 -7.62 45.07 -8.20
C PRO A 44 -8.07 46.43 -7.68
N SER A 45 -7.83 46.72 -6.40
CA SER A 45 -8.24 47.96 -5.72
C SER A 45 -7.82 49.25 -6.46
N HIS A 46 -6.62 49.29 -7.03
CA HIS A 46 -6.12 50.45 -7.77
C HIS A 46 -6.81 50.68 -9.12
N LEU A 47 -7.54 49.68 -9.66
CA LEU A 47 -8.27 49.76 -10.93
C LEU A 47 -9.79 49.88 -10.73
N GLU A 48 -10.30 49.83 -9.49
CA GLU A 48 -11.74 49.90 -9.22
C GLU A 48 -12.40 51.19 -9.73
N HIS A 49 -11.64 52.28 -9.82
CA HIS A 49 -12.11 53.55 -10.40
C HIS A 49 -12.50 53.44 -11.89
N LEU A 50 -12.07 52.40 -12.60
CA LEU A 50 -12.41 52.13 -13.99
C LEU A 50 -13.72 51.37 -14.16
N ARG A 51 -14.31 50.87 -13.07
CA ARG A 51 -15.53 50.06 -13.11
C ARG A 51 -16.70 50.85 -13.68
N GLY A 52 -17.42 50.25 -14.64
CA GLY A 52 -18.59 50.84 -15.28
C GLY A 52 -18.29 52.01 -16.22
N GLY A 53 -17.02 52.41 -16.36
CA GLY A 53 -16.58 53.47 -17.24
C GLY A 53 -16.26 53.00 -18.67
N ASP A 54 -15.92 53.97 -19.50
CA ASP A 54 -15.33 53.75 -20.81
C ASP A 54 -13.80 53.56 -20.65
N LEU A 55 -13.27 52.47 -21.19
CA LEU A 55 -11.84 52.11 -21.12
C LEU A 55 -11.11 52.50 -22.40
N SER A 56 -9.89 53.01 -22.24
CA SER A 56 -8.89 53.05 -23.31
C SER A 56 -8.22 51.68 -23.50
N ILE A 57 -7.52 51.52 -24.62
CA ILE A 57 -6.75 50.31 -24.91
C ILE A 57 -5.64 50.04 -23.89
N ALA A 58 -5.05 51.09 -23.31
CA ALA A 58 -4.01 50.94 -22.29
C ALA A 58 -4.63 50.47 -20.97
N GLU A 59 -5.71 51.11 -20.53
CA GLU A 59 -6.45 50.73 -19.32
C GLU A 59 -6.98 49.30 -19.41
N LEU A 60 -7.52 48.89 -20.56
CA LEU A 60 -7.95 47.51 -20.78
C LEU A 60 -6.80 46.50 -20.60
N GLY A 61 -5.60 46.85 -21.07
CA GLY A 61 -4.40 46.02 -20.88
C GLY A 61 -4.08 45.79 -19.40
N GLU A 62 -4.10 46.86 -18.60
CA GLU A 62 -3.85 46.81 -17.17
C GLU A 62 -4.95 46.06 -16.39
N VAL A 63 -6.19 46.21 -16.82
CA VAL A 63 -7.36 45.51 -16.28
C VAL A 63 -7.27 44.00 -16.51
N LEU A 64 -6.90 43.57 -17.73
CA LEU A 64 -6.89 42.16 -18.10
C LEU A 64 -5.64 41.43 -17.62
N PHE A 65 -4.45 42.04 -17.74
CA PHE A 65 -3.18 41.33 -17.63
C PHE A 65 -2.34 41.76 -16.44
N ALA A 66 -1.64 40.80 -15.83
CA ALA A 66 -0.74 41.06 -14.72
C ALA A 66 0.52 41.82 -15.18
N GLU A 67 1.01 41.50 -16.39
CA GLU A 67 2.15 42.14 -17.02
C GLU A 67 1.72 43.16 -18.09
N SER A 68 2.46 44.27 -18.23
CA SER A 68 2.11 45.37 -19.16
C SER A 68 1.94 44.90 -20.61
N ALA A 69 0.73 45.04 -21.15
CA ALA A 69 0.37 44.60 -22.49
C ALA A 69 0.60 45.69 -23.55
N SER A 70 0.99 45.28 -24.77
CA SER A 70 1.11 46.25 -25.87
C SER A 70 -0.29 46.61 -26.39
N PRO A 71 -0.50 47.83 -26.92
CA PRO A 71 -1.78 48.21 -27.50
C PRO A 71 -2.23 47.27 -28.62
N ALA A 72 -1.30 46.70 -29.39
CA ALA A 72 -1.61 45.74 -30.44
C ALA A 72 -2.16 44.42 -29.88
N SER A 73 -1.55 43.87 -28.81
CA SER A 73 -2.05 42.64 -28.19
C SER A 73 -3.43 42.82 -27.56
N THR A 74 -3.68 43.97 -26.93
CA THR A 74 -4.98 44.26 -26.31
C THR A 74 -6.07 44.43 -27.37
N ARG A 75 -5.76 45.06 -28.51
CA ARG A 75 -6.69 45.12 -29.66
C ARG A 75 -6.98 43.74 -30.23
N ALA A 76 -5.95 42.90 -30.40
CA ALA A 76 -6.12 41.54 -30.89
C ALA A 76 -7.03 40.72 -29.96
N TRP A 77 -6.90 40.90 -28.64
CA TRP A 77 -7.80 40.29 -27.67
C TRP A 77 -9.25 40.77 -27.84
N CYS A 78 -9.49 42.07 -28.04
CA CYS A 78 -10.85 42.58 -28.27
C CYS A 78 -11.49 41.94 -29.51
N LEU A 79 -10.76 41.93 -30.62
CA LEU A 79 -11.22 41.37 -31.89
C LEU A 79 -11.49 39.86 -31.78
N GLY A 80 -10.57 39.13 -31.15
CA GLY A 80 -10.69 37.67 -30.99
C GLY A 80 -11.84 37.24 -30.09
N ASN A 81 -12.29 38.12 -29.19
CA ASN A 81 -13.36 37.83 -28.23
C ASN A 81 -14.66 38.62 -28.49
N GLY A 82 -14.76 39.28 -29.65
CA GLY A 82 -15.97 40.00 -30.06
C GLY A 82 -16.30 41.24 -29.24
N VAL A 83 -15.32 41.85 -28.56
CA VAL A 83 -15.51 43.07 -27.77
C VAL A 83 -15.48 44.29 -28.69
N PRO A 84 -16.57 45.09 -28.78
CA PRO A 84 -16.65 46.23 -29.70
C PRO A 84 -15.62 47.31 -29.40
N LEU A 85 -15.01 47.83 -30.46
CA LEU A 85 -14.09 48.97 -30.42
C LEU A 85 -14.77 50.19 -31.02
N GLU A 86 -15.23 51.12 -30.17
CA GLU A 86 -15.86 52.37 -30.62
C GLU A 86 -14.80 53.46 -30.85
N LYS A 87 -14.99 54.29 -31.89
CA LYS A 87 -14.19 55.52 -32.06
C LYS A 87 -14.99 56.72 -31.59
N ARG A 88 -14.53 57.39 -30.53
CA ARG A 88 -15.13 58.63 -30.01
C ARG A 88 -14.09 59.75 -30.06
N ARG A 89 -14.38 60.82 -30.81
CA ARG A 89 -13.49 62.01 -30.95
C ARG A 89 -12.03 61.64 -31.28
N GLY A 90 -11.82 60.68 -32.18
CA GLY A 90 -10.49 60.22 -32.60
C GLY A 90 -9.78 59.25 -31.65
N ARG A 91 -10.37 58.92 -30.50
CA ARG A 91 -9.84 57.93 -29.54
C ARG A 91 -10.64 56.62 -29.61
N THR A 92 -9.95 55.49 -29.46
CA THR A 92 -10.61 54.18 -29.33
C THR A 92 -11.08 54.01 -27.89
N VAL A 93 -12.35 53.66 -27.75
CA VAL A 93 -13.05 53.49 -26.47
C VAL A 93 -13.71 52.11 -26.45
N ILE A 94 -13.66 51.47 -25.29
CA ILE A 94 -14.23 50.14 -25.04
C ILE A 94 -15.15 50.24 -23.84
N LYS A 95 -16.37 49.71 -23.91
CA LYS A 95 -17.27 49.71 -22.76
C LYS A 95 -16.83 48.65 -21.76
N PHE A 96 -16.76 49.02 -20.49
CA PHE A 96 -16.45 48.07 -19.42
C PHE A 96 -17.42 46.89 -19.38
N SER A 97 -18.71 47.12 -19.64
CA SER A 97 -19.75 46.07 -19.65
C SER A 97 -19.47 44.95 -20.65
N ASP A 98 -18.93 45.29 -21.82
CA ASP A 98 -18.64 44.30 -22.88
C ASP A 98 -17.43 43.44 -22.50
N VAL A 99 -16.44 44.07 -21.84
CA VAL A 99 -15.26 43.39 -21.28
C VAL A 99 -15.67 42.48 -20.13
N GLU A 100 -16.50 42.97 -19.21
CA GLU A 100 -17.01 42.24 -18.05
C GLU A 100 -17.78 41.00 -18.50
N ALA A 101 -18.70 41.13 -19.46
CA ALA A 101 -19.44 40.00 -20.02
C ALA A 101 -18.49 38.96 -20.66
N SER A 102 -17.48 39.41 -21.41
CA SER A 102 -16.49 38.53 -22.03
C SER A 102 -15.65 37.78 -20.99
N VAL A 103 -15.15 38.48 -19.96
CA VAL A 103 -14.34 37.86 -18.90
C VAL A 103 -15.15 36.88 -18.06
N ILE A 104 -16.39 37.21 -17.71
CA ILE A 104 -17.28 36.30 -16.97
C ILE A 104 -17.52 35.02 -17.79
N SER A 105 -17.64 35.12 -19.12
CA SER A 105 -17.79 33.94 -19.98
C SER A 105 -16.57 33.00 -19.99
N PHE A 106 -15.40 33.49 -19.56
CA PHE A 106 -14.18 32.68 -19.44
C PHE A 106 -14.02 31.96 -18.12
N LEU A 107 -14.87 32.25 -17.14
CA LEU A 107 -14.87 31.51 -15.89
C LEU A 107 -15.16 30.02 -16.14
N PRO A 108 -14.62 29.12 -15.29
CA PRO A 108 -14.81 27.70 -15.47
C PRO A 108 -16.29 27.29 -15.50
N ARG A 109 -16.62 26.28 -16.30
CA ARG A 109 -17.97 25.70 -16.30
C ARG A 109 -18.27 25.10 -14.93
N GLY A 110 -19.47 25.36 -14.41
CA GLY A 110 -19.87 24.87 -13.08
C GLY A 110 -19.34 25.71 -11.91
N PHE A 111 -18.62 26.81 -12.17
CA PHE A 111 -18.20 27.75 -11.12
C PHE A 111 -19.41 28.16 -10.25
N PRO A 112 -19.29 28.21 -8.90
CA PRO A 112 -18.05 28.17 -8.10
C PRO A 112 -17.47 26.79 -7.76
N TRP A 113 -18.11 25.70 -8.16
CA TRP A 113 -17.65 24.35 -7.83
C TRP A 113 -16.60 23.87 -8.85
N LEU A 114 -15.48 23.38 -8.34
CA LEU A 114 -14.51 22.61 -9.10
C LEU A 114 -14.96 21.14 -9.19
N ASP A 115 -15.46 20.61 -8.08
CA ASP A 115 -16.06 19.28 -8.00
C ASP A 115 -17.31 19.35 -7.12
N VAL A 116 -18.47 19.07 -7.70
CA VAL A 116 -19.77 19.15 -7.02
C VAL A 116 -19.93 17.98 -6.04
N ASP A 117 -19.42 16.80 -6.39
CA ASP A 117 -19.62 15.59 -5.58
C ASP A 117 -18.87 15.66 -4.24
N SER A 118 -17.71 16.32 -4.24
CA SER A 118 -16.92 16.56 -3.03
C SER A 118 -17.22 17.91 -2.36
N ASP A 119 -18.21 18.68 -2.85
CA ASP A 119 -18.48 20.09 -2.47
C ASP A 119 -17.22 20.97 -2.46
N LEU A 120 -16.33 20.76 -3.44
CA LEU A 120 -15.05 21.46 -3.53
C LEU A 120 -15.19 22.71 -4.41
N ARG A 121 -15.01 23.89 -3.80
CA ARG A 121 -15.02 25.16 -4.51
C ARG A 121 -13.66 25.55 -5.06
N TYR A 122 -13.63 26.35 -6.13
CA TYR A 122 -12.40 26.93 -6.67
C TYR A 122 -11.64 27.79 -5.65
N SER A 123 -12.34 28.43 -4.69
CA SER A 123 -11.72 29.20 -3.62
C SER A 123 -10.98 28.38 -2.57
N GLU A 124 -11.27 27.09 -2.47
CA GLU A 124 -10.79 26.17 -1.44
C GLU A 124 -9.83 25.11 -2.02
N ALA A 125 -9.89 24.89 -3.33
CA ALA A 125 -9.02 23.96 -4.04
C ALA A 125 -7.53 24.28 -3.87
N LEU A 126 -6.71 23.25 -3.68
CA LEU A 126 -5.27 23.41 -3.46
C LEU A 126 -4.53 23.89 -4.72
N CYS A 127 -5.00 23.50 -5.91
CA CYS A 127 -4.38 23.78 -7.19
C CYS A 127 -5.33 24.58 -8.08
N VAL A 128 -5.26 25.91 -8.00
CA VAL A 128 -5.98 26.83 -8.88
C VAL A 128 -5.04 27.95 -9.25
N VAL A 129 -5.00 28.31 -10.52
CA VAL A 129 -4.13 29.36 -11.06
C VAL A 129 -4.94 30.36 -11.85
N ARG A 130 -4.36 31.52 -12.11
CA ARG A 130 -4.90 32.46 -13.09
C ARG A 130 -4.59 31.95 -14.49
N ARG A 131 -5.46 32.26 -15.45
CA ARG A 131 -5.26 31.82 -16.84
C ARG A 131 -3.91 32.33 -17.37
N ASN A 132 -3.16 31.41 -17.98
CA ASN A 132 -1.79 31.62 -18.48
C ASN A 132 -0.72 31.90 -17.41
N GLU A 133 -1.01 31.81 -16.11
CA GLU A 133 -0.01 32.08 -15.06
C GLU A 133 1.21 31.17 -15.12
N LEU A 134 1.00 29.93 -15.58
CA LEU A 134 2.06 28.94 -15.77
C LEU A 134 2.58 28.90 -17.21
N HIS A 135 2.11 29.80 -18.08
CA HIS A 135 2.50 29.84 -19.48
C HIS A 135 3.71 30.76 -19.67
N ARG A 136 4.74 30.29 -20.39
CA ARG A 136 6.00 31.05 -20.54
C ARG A 136 5.87 32.33 -21.37
N THR A 137 5.12 32.29 -22.48
CA THR A 137 5.04 33.41 -23.43
C THR A 137 3.74 34.21 -23.41
N ARG A 138 2.65 33.63 -22.88
CA ARG A 138 1.36 34.30 -22.80
C ARG A 138 1.28 35.10 -21.51
N ARG A 139 0.57 36.22 -21.57
CA ARG A 139 0.36 37.09 -20.42
C ARG A 139 -0.65 36.49 -19.46
N THR A 140 -0.38 36.64 -18.18
CA THR A 140 -1.21 36.14 -17.10
C THR A 140 -2.46 37.01 -16.98
N PHE A 141 -3.64 36.41 -17.02
CA PHE A 141 -4.87 37.14 -16.74
C PHE A 141 -4.97 37.49 -15.25
N ARG A 142 -5.51 38.66 -14.90
CA ARG A 142 -5.81 39.02 -13.50
C ARG A 142 -7.13 38.43 -13.03
N CYS A 143 -8.11 38.39 -13.92
CA CYS A 143 -9.52 38.22 -13.61
C CYS A 143 -10.10 36.87 -14.04
N VAL A 144 -9.29 35.98 -14.62
CA VAL A 144 -9.73 34.64 -15.08
C VAL A 144 -8.91 33.59 -14.35
N ILE A 145 -9.59 32.57 -13.82
CA ILE A 145 -8.97 31.44 -13.11
C ILE A 145 -9.22 30.14 -13.86
N GLU A 146 -8.37 29.15 -13.63
CA GLU A 146 -8.51 27.79 -14.10
C GLU A 146 -7.82 26.81 -13.14
N ALA A 147 -8.26 25.54 -13.17
CA ALA A 147 -7.61 24.47 -12.45
C ALA A 147 -6.74 23.69 -13.45
N PRO A 148 -5.43 23.50 -13.17
CA PRO A 148 -4.59 22.62 -13.97
C PRO A 148 -5.14 21.19 -13.97
N ASP A 149 -5.37 20.64 -15.16
CA ASP A 149 -5.85 19.27 -15.33
C ASP A 149 -4.71 18.27 -15.57
N GLN A 150 -5.06 17.00 -15.76
CA GLN A 150 -4.09 15.94 -16.01
C GLN A 150 -3.29 16.17 -17.30
N ASP A 151 -3.93 16.70 -18.34
CA ASP A 151 -3.30 16.98 -19.63
C ASP A 151 -2.28 18.11 -19.53
N PHE A 152 -2.58 19.14 -18.74
CA PHE A 152 -1.67 20.23 -18.43
C PHE A 152 -0.39 19.69 -17.78
N ILE A 153 -0.54 18.84 -16.75
CA ILE A 153 0.60 18.23 -16.06
C ILE A 153 1.37 17.30 -17.00
N SER A 154 0.68 16.46 -17.77
CA SER A 154 1.31 15.54 -18.72
C SER A 154 2.10 16.27 -19.80
N THR A 155 1.59 17.41 -20.29
CA THR A 155 2.28 18.24 -21.27
C THR A 155 3.54 18.85 -20.67
N GLY A 156 3.45 19.37 -19.44
CA GLY A 156 4.61 19.90 -18.72
C GLY A 156 5.72 18.86 -18.50
N LEU A 157 5.37 17.58 -18.38
CA LEU A 157 6.29 16.47 -18.20
C LEU A 157 6.78 15.83 -19.51
N GLY A 158 6.48 16.42 -20.67
CA GLY A 158 6.99 15.99 -21.97
C GLY A 158 6.11 15.03 -22.75
N GLY A 159 4.89 14.75 -22.28
CA GLY A 159 3.95 13.85 -22.98
C GLY A 159 3.51 14.32 -24.37
N ARG A 160 3.88 15.54 -24.79
CA ARG A 160 3.61 16.09 -26.14
C ARG A 160 4.87 16.58 -26.84
N THR A 161 6.06 16.23 -26.36
CA THR A 161 7.32 16.67 -26.96
C THR A 161 7.52 16.12 -28.36
N GLU A 162 7.03 14.91 -28.64
CA GLU A 162 6.99 14.33 -29.99
C GLU A 162 6.12 15.14 -30.98
N HIS A 163 5.17 15.92 -30.48
CA HIS A 163 4.32 16.82 -31.27
C HIS A 163 4.89 18.26 -31.34
N GLY A 164 6.14 18.46 -30.93
CA GLY A 164 6.82 19.75 -30.96
C GLY A 164 6.47 20.70 -29.81
N VAL A 165 5.76 20.23 -28.78
CA VAL A 165 5.43 21.04 -27.59
C VAL A 165 6.54 20.91 -26.57
N LYS A 166 7.16 22.03 -26.18
CA LYS A 166 8.24 22.03 -25.18
C LYS A 166 7.72 21.77 -23.77
N SER A 167 8.40 20.88 -23.06
CA SER A 167 8.17 20.53 -21.66
C SER A 167 8.91 21.47 -20.70
N VAL A 168 8.72 21.26 -19.39
CA VAL A 168 9.49 21.95 -18.35
C VAL A 168 10.99 21.62 -18.44
N PHE A 169 11.33 20.39 -18.85
CA PHE A 169 12.72 19.94 -18.99
C PHE A 169 13.40 20.67 -20.15
N ASP A 170 12.72 20.73 -21.30
CA ASP A 170 13.19 21.47 -22.48
C ASP A 170 13.44 22.95 -22.17
N HIS A 171 12.59 23.54 -21.33
CA HIS A 171 12.72 24.94 -20.91
C HIS A 171 13.87 25.19 -19.93
N LEU A 172 14.24 24.20 -19.15
CA LEU A 172 15.37 24.26 -18.21
C LEU A 172 16.68 23.78 -18.83
N GLY A 173 16.64 23.27 -20.07
CA GLY A 173 17.82 22.73 -20.76
C GLY A 173 18.22 21.35 -20.27
N TYR A 174 17.28 20.58 -19.70
CA TYR A 174 17.52 19.21 -19.26
C TYR A 174 17.13 18.22 -20.36
N PHE A 175 18.09 17.37 -20.73
CA PHE A 175 17.97 16.30 -21.72
C PHE A 175 18.60 15.04 -21.14
N ASP A 176 18.23 13.87 -21.69
CA ASP A 176 18.89 12.62 -21.36
C ASP A 176 20.35 12.61 -21.88
N LEU A 177 21.15 11.63 -21.43
CA LEU A 177 22.57 11.52 -21.77
C LEU A 177 22.84 11.38 -23.27
N ASP A 178 21.88 10.86 -24.02
CA ASP A 178 21.90 10.72 -25.47
C ASP A 178 21.43 12.00 -26.20
N GLY A 179 21.08 13.06 -25.45
CA GLY A 179 20.55 14.32 -25.95
C GLY A 179 19.05 14.29 -26.27
N SER A 180 18.35 13.19 -25.98
CA SER A 180 16.91 13.10 -26.21
C SER A 180 16.09 13.91 -25.17
N PRO A 181 14.89 14.38 -25.52
CA PRO A 181 14.04 15.09 -24.58
C PRO A 181 13.54 14.19 -23.45
N ILE A 182 13.57 14.70 -22.22
CA ILE A 182 13.06 13.97 -21.05
C ILE A 182 11.53 13.91 -21.10
N VAL A 183 10.98 12.70 -21.05
CA VAL A 183 9.54 12.46 -20.97
C VAL A 183 9.22 11.60 -19.75
N ILE A 184 8.41 12.13 -18.84
CA ILE A 184 7.98 11.42 -17.64
C ILE A 184 6.45 11.30 -17.62
N ARG A 185 5.95 10.06 -17.62
CA ARG A 185 4.53 9.77 -17.41
C ARG A 185 4.16 10.00 -15.95
N THR A 186 2.97 10.52 -15.70
CA THR A 186 2.45 10.78 -14.34
C THR A 186 2.49 9.53 -13.44
N HIS A 187 2.25 8.34 -13.99
CA HIS A 187 2.35 7.07 -13.26
C HIS A 187 3.79 6.73 -12.82
N GLN A 188 4.84 7.17 -13.52
CA GLN A 188 6.23 6.84 -13.17
C GLN A 188 6.63 7.38 -11.80
N PHE A 189 6.11 8.53 -11.37
CA PHE A 189 6.30 9.01 -10.00
C PHE A 189 5.75 8.02 -8.96
N ARG A 190 4.61 7.40 -9.25
CA ARG A 190 4.01 6.38 -8.38
C ARG A 190 4.83 5.09 -8.37
N HIS A 191 5.37 4.66 -9.52
CA HIS A 191 6.29 3.53 -9.59
C HIS A 191 7.54 3.79 -8.74
N TYR A 192 8.18 4.94 -8.93
CA TYR A 192 9.37 5.33 -8.19
C TYR A 192 9.14 5.38 -6.67
N LEU A 193 8.03 5.98 -6.25
CA LEU A 193 7.63 6.01 -4.84
C LEU A 193 7.40 4.61 -4.26
N ASN A 194 6.80 3.69 -5.02
CA ASN A 194 6.66 2.30 -4.59
C ASN A 194 8.01 1.60 -4.48
N THR A 195 8.92 1.80 -5.44
CA THR A 195 10.29 1.25 -5.38
C THR A 195 11.03 1.74 -4.14
N LEU A 196 10.92 3.04 -3.81
CA LEU A 196 11.51 3.60 -2.58
C LEU A 196 10.85 3.04 -1.32
N ALA A 197 9.53 2.88 -1.31
CA ALA A 197 8.79 2.31 -0.19
C ALA A 197 9.15 0.83 0.03
N GLN A 198 9.25 0.07 -1.07
CA GLN A 198 9.77 -1.29 -1.07
C GLN A 198 11.15 -1.24 -0.47
N ALA A 199 12.12 -0.54 -1.07
CA ALA A 199 13.51 -0.41 -0.58
C ALA A 199 13.62 0.00 0.90
N GLY A 200 12.71 0.84 1.39
CA GLY A 200 12.66 1.33 2.77
C GLY A 200 12.05 0.38 3.81
N GLY A 201 11.48 -0.76 3.43
CA GLY A 201 11.06 -1.80 4.38
C GLY A 201 9.59 -2.20 4.30
N MET A 202 8.80 -1.47 3.52
CA MET A 202 7.34 -1.66 3.51
C MET A 202 6.96 -2.97 2.84
N SER A 203 6.02 -3.70 3.46
CA SER A 203 5.45 -4.91 2.86
C SER A 203 4.56 -4.56 1.67
N GLU A 204 4.32 -5.51 0.76
CA GLU A 204 3.41 -5.33 -0.38
C GLU A 204 2.00 -4.91 0.07
N LEU A 205 1.54 -5.42 1.23
CA LEU A 205 0.26 -5.08 1.81
C LEU A 205 0.24 -3.63 2.33
N ASP A 206 1.32 -3.16 2.96
CA ASP A 206 1.44 -1.78 3.42
C ASP A 206 1.55 -0.80 2.25
N ILE A 207 2.24 -1.19 1.18
CA ILE A 207 2.34 -0.39 -0.04
C ILE A 207 1.00 -0.33 -0.76
N ALA A 208 0.26 -1.43 -0.83
CA ALA A 208 -1.07 -1.45 -1.41
C ALA A 208 -2.03 -0.52 -0.64
N LYS A 209 -2.01 -0.60 0.70
CA LYS A 209 -2.78 0.30 1.57
C LYS A 209 -2.35 1.76 1.44
N TRP A 210 -1.05 2.05 1.52
CA TRP A 210 -0.49 3.40 1.38
C TRP A 210 -0.80 4.01 0.02
N SER A 211 -0.77 3.19 -1.03
CA SER A 211 -1.08 3.59 -2.40
C SER A 211 -2.58 3.73 -2.67
N GLY A 212 -3.46 3.31 -1.75
CA GLY A 212 -4.91 3.34 -1.89
C GLY A 212 -5.44 2.32 -2.91
N ARG A 213 -4.83 1.13 -3.00
CA ARG A 213 -5.27 0.05 -3.89
C ARG A 213 -6.38 -0.78 -3.26
N ASN A 214 -7.33 -1.23 -4.08
CA ASN A 214 -8.37 -2.18 -3.66
C ASN A 214 -7.90 -3.65 -3.70
N ASP A 215 -6.86 -3.99 -4.48
CA ASP A 215 -6.30 -5.34 -4.57
C ASP A 215 -4.76 -5.28 -4.56
N VAL A 216 -4.12 -6.17 -3.78
CA VAL A 216 -2.67 -6.32 -3.66
C VAL A 216 -2.05 -6.87 -4.95
N ARG A 217 -2.81 -7.62 -5.76
CA ARG A 217 -2.35 -8.12 -7.07
C ARG A 217 -2.01 -7.00 -8.05
N GLN A 218 -2.53 -5.79 -7.83
CA GLN A 218 -2.12 -4.59 -8.56
C GLN A 218 -0.71 -4.10 -8.19
N ASN A 219 0.05 -4.83 -7.36
CA ASN A 219 1.45 -4.53 -7.10
C ASN A 219 2.40 -5.25 -8.08
N ASP A 220 1.99 -6.38 -8.69
CA ASP A 220 2.87 -7.20 -9.53
C ASP A 220 3.35 -6.45 -10.79
N SER A 221 2.52 -5.60 -11.39
CA SER A 221 2.92 -4.74 -12.51
C SER A 221 3.82 -3.56 -12.12
N TYR A 222 4.25 -3.49 -10.86
CA TYR A 222 5.02 -2.38 -10.28
C TYR A 222 6.31 -2.83 -9.58
N ASN A 223 6.59 -4.13 -9.51
CA ASN A 223 7.81 -4.65 -8.91
C ASN A 223 8.99 -4.43 -9.86
N HIS A 224 9.78 -3.39 -9.60
CA HIS A 224 11.05 -3.11 -10.29
C HIS A 224 12.26 -3.30 -9.38
N VAL A 225 12.09 -4.00 -8.25
CA VAL A 225 13.23 -4.34 -7.39
C VAL A 225 14.05 -5.39 -8.11
N SER A 226 15.30 -5.08 -8.45
CA SER A 226 16.18 -6.07 -9.05
C SER A 226 16.51 -7.17 -8.04
N ASP A 227 16.78 -8.40 -8.50
CA ASP A 227 17.24 -9.49 -7.62
C ASP A 227 18.46 -9.08 -6.78
N ARG A 228 19.30 -8.21 -7.34
CA ARG A 228 20.47 -7.63 -6.66
C ARG A 228 20.06 -6.74 -5.48
N ASP A 229 19.03 -5.92 -5.62
CA ASP A 229 18.54 -5.05 -4.56
C ASP A 229 17.84 -5.85 -3.46
N VAL A 230 17.13 -6.94 -3.82
CA VAL A 230 16.57 -7.90 -2.85
C VAL A 230 17.70 -8.58 -2.06
N GLN A 231 18.76 -9.02 -2.74
CA GLN A 231 19.91 -9.64 -2.07
C GLN A 231 20.67 -8.65 -1.18
N ALA A 232 20.92 -7.42 -1.64
CA ALA A 232 21.56 -6.38 -0.84
C ALA A 232 20.74 -6.08 0.44
N ARG A 233 19.41 -6.08 0.33
CA ARG A 233 18.49 -5.99 1.48
C ARG A 233 18.56 -7.16 2.42
N LEU A 234 18.62 -8.37 1.89
CA LEU A 234 18.72 -9.58 2.70
C LEU A 234 20.03 -9.58 3.52
N VAL A 235 21.10 -9.02 2.94
CA VAL A 235 22.38 -8.78 3.62
C VAL A 235 22.28 -7.65 4.64
N GLY A 236 21.63 -6.52 4.32
CA GLY A 236 21.41 -5.41 5.25
C GLY A 236 20.58 -5.80 6.49
N LEU A 237 19.45 -6.50 6.27
CA LEU A 237 18.60 -7.03 7.35
C LEU A 237 19.28 -8.14 8.17
N ARG A 238 20.33 -8.78 7.64
CA ARG A 238 21.20 -9.68 8.42
C ARG A 238 22.15 -8.89 9.30
N GLN A 239 22.72 -7.80 8.81
CA GLN A 239 23.63 -6.93 9.57
C GLN A 239 22.89 -6.13 10.66
N GLU A 240 21.67 -5.66 10.41
CA GLU A 240 20.85 -4.97 11.41
C GLU A 240 20.40 -5.91 12.53
N ARG A 241 19.98 -7.15 12.19
CA ARG A 241 19.72 -8.19 13.19
C ARG A 241 20.94 -8.57 14.02
N GLN A 242 22.15 -8.52 13.43
CA GLN A 242 23.40 -8.72 14.18
C GLN A 242 23.76 -7.54 15.09
N ARG A 243 23.27 -6.32 14.81
CA ARG A 243 23.51 -5.12 15.64
C ARG A 243 22.53 -5.00 16.80
N GLU A 244 21.29 -5.45 16.63
CA GLU A 244 20.26 -5.40 17.68
C GLU A 244 20.32 -6.59 18.65
N SER A 245 21.06 -7.67 18.33
CA SER A 245 21.21 -8.85 19.21
C SER A 245 22.49 -8.83 20.04
N VAL A 246 22.81 -7.73 20.70
CA VAL A 246 23.83 -7.71 21.78
C VAL A 246 23.16 -8.08 23.11
N THR A 247 22.58 -9.27 23.16
CA THR A 247 22.26 -9.99 24.40
C THR A 247 22.46 -11.47 24.13
N GLU A 248 23.72 -11.90 24.30
CA GLU A 248 24.10 -13.14 24.97
C GLU A 248 23.19 -14.36 24.75
N LEU A 249 23.05 -14.81 23.50
CA LEU A 249 22.79 -16.21 23.15
C LEU A 249 23.46 -16.42 21.79
N ALA A 250 24.63 -17.05 21.81
CA ALA A 250 25.32 -17.50 20.60
C ALA A 250 24.43 -18.54 19.89
N VAL A 251 23.58 -18.08 18.98
CA VAL A 251 22.82 -18.96 18.08
C VAL A 251 23.76 -19.31 16.93
N GLU A 252 24.35 -20.50 17.02
CA GLU A 252 24.94 -21.19 15.89
C GLU A 252 24.00 -21.14 14.66
N PRO A 253 24.54 -21.10 13.43
CA PRO A 253 23.72 -20.95 12.24
C PRO A 253 22.76 -22.15 12.13
N LEU A 254 21.47 -21.89 12.38
CA LEU A 254 20.40 -22.84 12.06
C LEU A 254 20.61 -23.33 10.62
N PRO A 255 20.76 -24.64 10.39
CA PRO A 255 21.02 -25.16 9.05
C PRO A 255 19.86 -24.78 8.15
N GLN A 256 20.18 -24.15 7.02
CA GLN A 256 19.23 -23.96 5.94
C GLN A 256 18.65 -25.33 5.55
N VAL A 257 17.37 -25.52 5.85
CA VAL A 257 16.59 -26.72 5.51
C VAL A 257 16.71 -26.95 3.99
N ARG A 258 17.47 -27.96 3.59
CA ARG A 258 17.58 -28.41 2.20
C ARG A 258 16.57 -29.52 1.99
N VAL A 259 15.45 -29.27 1.31
CA VAL A 259 14.48 -30.34 1.10
C VAL A 259 14.80 -31.15 -0.16
N SER A 260 14.67 -32.48 -0.07
CA SER A 260 14.77 -33.39 -1.21
C SER A 260 13.58 -33.20 -2.15
N LEU A 261 13.84 -32.94 -3.44
CA LEU A 261 12.79 -32.81 -4.46
C LEU A 261 12.36 -34.20 -4.97
N ILE A 262 11.05 -34.45 -5.05
CA ILE A 262 10.50 -35.69 -5.60
C ILE A 262 10.35 -35.56 -7.14
N PRO A 263 10.89 -36.50 -7.94
CA PRO A 263 10.69 -36.51 -9.38
C PRO A 263 9.22 -36.62 -9.79
N ARG A 264 8.82 -35.87 -10.83
CA ARG A 264 7.42 -35.71 -11.26
C ARG A 264 6.72 -37.03 -11.65
N GLU A 265 7.47 -37.99 -12.18
CA GLU A 265 6.95 -39.31 -12.58
C GLU A 265 6.50 -40.13 -11.36
N LYS A 266 7.32 -40.17 -10.30
CA LYS A 266 6.97 -40.82 -9.03
C LYS A 266 5.80 -40.14 -8.33
N PHE A 267 5.62 -38.82 -8.53
CA PHE A 267 4.51 -38.08 -7.96
C PHE A 267 3.15 -38.49 -8.58
N ALA A 268 3.11 -38.71 -9.88
CA ALA A 268 1.89 -39.12 -10.59
C ALA A 268 1.42 -40.53 -10.19
N GLU A 269 2.35 -41.45 -9.92
CA GLU A 269 2.06 -42.81 -9.45
C GLU A 269 1.42 -42.86 -8.05
N MET A 270 1.64 -41.82 -7.23
CA MET A 270 1.10 -41.76 -5.86
C MET A 270 -0.38 -41.37 -5.78
N GLY A 271 -1.01 -40.95 -6.90
CA GLY A 271 -2.43 -40.57 -6.93
C GLY A 271 -2.76 -39.30 -6.13
N ILE A 272 -1.76 -38.47 -5.83
CA ILE A 272 -1.87 -37.25 -5.01
C ILE A 272 -2.13 -36.05 -5.93
N GLN A 273 -3.16 -35.25 -5.66
CA GLN A 273 -3.52 -34.09 -6.48
C GLN A 273 -2.64 -32.86 -6.20
N ALA A 274 -2.22 -32.66 -4.95
CA ALA A 274 -1.34 -31.59 -4.52
C ALA A 274 -0.42 -32.08 -3.40
N ALA A 275 0.88 -31.76 -3.48
CA ALA A 275 1.81 -31.99 -2.38
C ALA A 275 2.64 -30.75 -2.09
N HIS A 276 2.70 -30.39 -0.81
CA HIS A 276 3.56 -29.32 -0.31
C HIS A 276 4.72 -29.93 0.46
N THR A 277 5.92 -29.53 0.08
CA THR A 277 7.14 -29.96 0.74
C THR A 277 7.19 -29.49 2.20
N THR A 278 7.62 -30.37 3.10
CA THR A 278 7.69 -30.16 4.55
C THR A 278 9.03 -30.64 5.10
N ASP A 279 9.33 -30.36 6.37
CA ASP A 279 10.59 -30.75 7.01
C ASP A 279 10.80 -32.27 7.10
N PHE A 280 9.73 -33.08 7.08
CA PHE A 280 9.79 -34.54 7.23
C PHE A 280 9.54 -35.31 5.92
N GLY A 281 9.24 -34.60 4.83
CA GLY A 281 8.76 -35.18 3.58
C GLY A 281 7.77 -34.24 2.88
N PHE A 282 6.52 -34.64 2.72
CA PHE A 282 5.51 -33.79 2.07
C PHE A 282 4.11 -33.94 2.68
N CYS A 283 3.30 -32.91 2.52
CA CYS A 283 1.91 -32.84 2.97
C CYS A 283 0.97 -32.96 1.78
N VAL A 284 -0.04 -33.82 1.87
CA VAL A 284 -1.05 -34.04 0.81
C VAL A 284 -2.33 -33.20 0.99
N HIS A 285 -2.30 -32.22 1.89
CA HIS A 285 -3.43 -31.35 2.15
C HIS A 285 -3.76 -30.50 0.92
N ASP A 286 -5.05 -30.38 0.59
CA ASP A 286 -5.51 -29.52 -0.49
C ASP A 286 -5.66 -28.07 -0.02
N PHE A 287 -4.58 -27.31 -0.22
CA PHE A 287 -4.54 -25.88 0.13
C PHE A 287 -5.39 -24.99 -0.78
N VAL A 288 -5.90 -25.50 -1.91
CA VAL A 288 -6.86 -24.79 -2.75
C VAL A 288 -8.23 -24.79 -2.08
N MET A 289 -8.58 -25.89 -1.41
CA MET A 289 -9.88 -26.05 -0.75
C MET A 289 -9.91 -25.46 0.66
N SER A 290 -8.81 -25.53 1.43
CA SER A 290 -8.75 -24.95 2.78
C SER A 290 -7.33 -24.66 3.28
N PRO A 291 -7.13 -23.71 4.20
CA PRO A 291 -5.84 -23.56 4.89
C PRO A 291 -5.64 -24.67 5.93
N CYS A 292 -4.37 -25.01 6.20
CA CYS A 292 -4.00 -26.02 7.21
C CYS A 292 -4.54 -25.65 8.60
N SER A 293 -5.30 -26.57 9.19
CA SER A 293 -5.90 -26.39 10.52
C SER A 293 -4.97 -26.71 11.69
N LEU A 294 -3.82 -27.33 11.42
CA LEU A 294 -2.83 -27.78 12.41
C LEU A 294 -1.62 -26.85 12.51
N HIS A 295 -1.55 -25.79 11.69
CA HIS A 295 -0.57 -24.70 11.84
C HIS A 295 0.90 -25.15 12.05
N ARG A 296 1.39 -26.08 11.22
CA ARG A 296 2.75 -26.69 11.25
C ARG A 296 2.98 -27.76 12.33
N ASP A 297 1.94 -28.25 12.97
CA ASP A 297 2.00 -29.44 13.83
C ASP A 297 2.03 -30.75 12.99
N CYS A 298 2.98 -30.84 12.06
CA CYS A 298 3.04 -31.91 11.06
C CYS A 298 3.36 -33.29 11.67
N ALA A 299 4.08 -33.34 12.79
CA ALA A 299 4.37 -34.59 13.52
C ALA A 299 3.10 -35.27 14.06
N ASN A 300 2.02 -34.50 14.23
CA ASN A 300 0.74 -34.96 14.73
C ASN A 300 -0.35 -35.03 13.65
N CYS A 301 0.01 -34.80 12.38
CA CYS A 301 -0.91 -34.68 11.26
C CYS A 301 -1.04 -35.99 10.48
N ASN A 302 -2.27 -36.40 10.16
CA ASN A 302 -2.50 -37.54 9.27
C ASN A 302 -2.37 -37.20 7.79
N GLU A 303 -2.18 -35.95 7.38
CA GLU A 303 -1.93 -35.59 5.97
C GLU A 303 -0.42 -35.45 5.66
N GLN A 304 0.43 -35.58 6.68
CA GLN A 304 1.88 -35.62 6.55
C GLN A 304 2.33 -37.01 6.08
N VAL A 305 3.19 -37.05 5.06
CA VAL A 305 3.81 -38.26 4.52
C VAL A 305 5.33 -38.13 4.61
N CYS A 306 5.96 -39.11 5.25
CA CYS A 306 7.40 -39.24 5.36
C CYS A 306 7.89 -40.34 4.41
N ILE A 307 9.12 -40.23 3.89
CA ILE A 307 9.68 -41.20 2.96
C ILE A 307 10.90 -41.87 3.61
N LYS A 308 10.88 -43.20 3.73
CA LYS A 308 12.05 -43.92 4.20
C LYS A 308 13.20 -43.82 3.21
N GLY A 309 14.38 -43.46 3.68
CA GLY A 309 15.57 -43.23 2.87
C GLY A 309 15.69 -41.80 2.32
N ASP A 310 14.79 -40.88 2.70
CA ASP A 310 15.01 -39.43 2.53
C ASP A 310 15.95 -38.92 3.64
N GLU A 311 17.24 -38.82 3.32
CA GLU A 311 18.28 -38.47 4.27
C GLU A 311 18.00 -37.17 5.03
N VAL A 312 17.38 -36.19 4.36
CA VAL A 312 17.04 -34.90 4.99
C VAL A 312 15.83 -35.05 5.89
N GLY A 313 14.71 -35.59 5.38
CA GLY A 313 13.49 -35.77 6.16
C GLY A 313 13.72 -36.59 7.43
N GLU A 314 14.52 -37.65 7.33
CA GLU A 314 14.86 -38.46 8.50
C GLU A 314 15.81 -37.74 9.48
N ALA A 315 16.80 -36.98 9.00
CA ALA A 315 17.66 -36.18 9.86
C ALA A 315 16.85 -35.12 10.63
N ASN A 316 15.90 -34.48 9.94
CA ASN A 316 14.98 -33.51 10.56
C ASN A 316 14.05 -34.16 11.58
N ALA A 317 13.54 -35.36 11.31
CA ALA A 317 12.73 -36.11 12.29
C ALA A 317 13.53 -36.44 13.56
N ARG A 318 14.78 -36.87 13.42
CA ARG A 318 15.70 -37.13 14.55
C ARG A 318 16.05 -35.86 15.33
N SER A 319 16.33 -34.76 14.63
CA SER A 319 16.55 -33.45 15.25
C SER A 319 15.32 -32.99 16.03
N LYS A 320 14.12 -33.13 15.44
CA LYS A 320 12.87 -32.77 16.10
C LYS A 320 12.58 -33.63 17.33
N LEU A 321 12.89 -34.92 17.29
CA LEU A 321 12.77 -35.79 18.46
C LEU A 321 13.67 -35.29 19.61
N ALA A 322 14.94 -35.01 19.31
CA ALA A 322 15.90 -34.54 20.31
C ALA A 322 15.48 -33.20 20.94
N GLU A 323 15.04 -32.24 20.11
CA GLU A 323 14.51 -30.96 20.58
C GLU A 323 13.26 -31.16 21.45
N THR A 324 12.32 -32.00 21.00
CA THR A 324 11.07 -32.28 21.74
C THR A 324 11.35 -32.94 23.08
N ALA A 325 12.32 -33.85 23.16
CA ALA A 325 12.71 -34.51 24.41
C ALA A 325 13.30 -33.52 25.43
N ALA A 326 14.16 -32.60 24.97
CA ALA A 326 14.74 -31.56 25.83
C ALA A 326 13.65 -30.63 26.38
N LEU A 327 12.80 -30.11 25.49
CA LEU A 327 11.69 -29.21 25.86
C LEU A 327 10.66 -29.89 26.76
N LEU A 328 10.39 -31.19 26.56
CA LEU A 328 9.50 -31.95 27.42
C LEU A 328 10.06 -32.08 28.85
N GLY A 329 11.36 -32.32 29.00
CA GLY A 329 12.00 -32.38 30.32
C GLY A 329 11.85 -31.08 31.11
N GLU A 330 12.07 -29.93 30.46
CA GLU A 330 11.85 -28.60 31.07
C GLU A 330 10.36 -28.38 31.42
N ALA A 331 9.47 -28.77 30.52
CA ALA A 331 8.03 -28.63 30.72
C ALA A 331 7.51 -29.47 31.90
N GLU A 332 8.01 -30.69 32.10
CA GLU A 332 7.64 -31.55 33.22
C GLU A 332 8.12 -30.99 34.57
N VAL A 333 9.30 -30.36 34.62
CA VAL A 333 9.77 -29.64 35.81
C VAL A 333 8.88 -28.43 36.12
N ALA A 334 8.50 -27.66 35.10
CA ALA A 334 7.60 -26.51 35.27
C ALA A 334 6.18 -26.92 35.71
N GLU A 335 5.68 -28.06 35.21
CA GLU A 335 4.41 -28.63 35.66
C GLU A 335 4.46 -29.08 37.12
N ALA A 336 5.53 -29.79 37.53
CA ALA A 336 5.74 -30.16 38.93
C ALA A 336 5.85 -28.95 39.86
N GLY A 337 6.37 -27.82 39.35
CA GLY A 337 6.41 -26.52 40.02
C GLY A 337 5.07 -25.77 40.08
N GLY A 338 3.98 -26.33 39.54
CA GLY A 338 2.64 -25.74 39.61
C GLY A 338 2.40 -24.58 38.64
N ALA A 339 3.19 -24.45 37.57
CA ALA A 339 3.01 -23.38 36.59
C ALA A 339 1.65 -23.50 35.86
N CYS A 340 0.88 -22.42 35.87
CA CYS A 340 -0.46 -22.38 35.25
C CYS A 340 -0.40 -22.69 33.75
N GLY A 341 -1.16 -23.68 33.30
CA GLY A 341 -1.23 -24.10 31.89
C GLY A 341 -0.14 -25.08 31.43
N ALA A 342 0.81 -25.45 32.30
CA ALA A 342 1.89 -26.38 31.96
C ALA A 342 1.38 -27.78 31.60
N SER A 343 0.31 -28.27 32.26
CA SER A 343 -0.20 -29.64 32.03
C SER A 343 -0.66 -29.90 30.60
N ARG A 344 -1.34 -28.94 29.97
CA ARG A 344 -1.79 -29.08 28.57
C ARG A 344 -0.62 -29.07 27.59
N TRP A 345 0.41 -28.29 27.89
CA TRP A 345 1.64 -28.26 27.10
C TRP A 345 2.42 -29.57 27.23
N VAL A 346 2.59 -30.08 28.45
CA VAL A 346 3.22 -31.39 28.71
C VAL A 346 2.47 -32.52 28.01
N GLU A 347 1.14 -32.58 28.12
CA GLU A 347 0.32 -33.59 27.43
C GLU A 347 0.56 -33.60 25.92
N HIS A 348 0.55 -32.42 25.30
CA HIS A 348 0.81 -32.27 23.87
C HIS A 348 2.24 -32.70 23.49
N GLN A 349 3.26 -32.27 24.25
CA GLN A 349 4.65 -32.62 23.98
C GLN A 349 4.93 -34.12 24.19
N ARG A 350 4.30 -34.76 25.18
CA ARG A 350 4.38 -36.22 25.38
C ARG A 350 3.82 -36.97 24.17
N LEU A 351 2.68 -36.53 23.63
CA LEU A 351 2.10 -37.13 22.43
C LEU A 351 3.01 -36.97 21.22
N THR A 352 3.53 -35.76 20.99
CA THR A 352 4.48 -35.46 19.90
C THR A 352 5.75 -36.31 20.01
N HIS A 353 6.33 -36.41 21.21
CA HIS A 353 7.50 -37.22 21.50
C HIS A 353 7.27 -38.70 21.20
N SER A 354 6.13 -39.26 21.66
CA SER A 354 5.76 -40.65 21.39
C SER A 354 5.65 -40.95 19.89
N ARG A 355 5.02 -40.05 19.14
CA ARG A 355 4.83 -40.20 17.68
C ARG A 355 6.12 -40.08 16.90
N LEU A 356 7.01 -39.17 17.29
CA LEU A 356 8.35 -39.05 16.69
C LEU A 356 9.19 -40.29 16.97
N LEU A 357 9.11 -40.86 18.18
CA LEU A 357 9.76 -42.13 18.51
C LEU A 357 9.23 -43.28 17.64
N GLU A 358 7.91 -43.39 17.46
CA GLU A 358 7.30 -44.39 16.59
C GLU A 358 7.75 -44.22 15.13
N LEU A 359 7.75 -42.99 14.63
CA LEU A 359 8.24 -42.68 13.28
C LEU A 359 9.69 -43.15 13.10
N ILE A 360 10.58 -42.81 14.03
CA ILE A 360 11.99 -43.20 13.96
C ILE A 360 12.15 -44.72 14.03
N LYS A 361 11.37 -45.43 14.85
CA LYS A 361 11.36 -46.90 14.86
C LYS A 361 11.04 -47.49 13.48
N ILE A 362 10.07 -46.93 12.77
CA ILE A 362 9.70 -47.38 11.41
C ILE A 362 10.83 -47.05 10.41
N LEU A 363 11.45 -45.87 10.53
CA LEU A 363 12.57 -45.46 9.69
C LEU A 363 13.79 -46.37 9.88
N ASP A 364 14.06 -46.83 11.10
CA ASP A 364 15.19 -47.70 11.42
C ASP A 364 14.89 -49.20 11.20
N ASP A 365 13.62 -49.61 11.03
CA ASP A 365 13.23 -51.02 10.87
C ASP A 365 13.70 -51.62 9.51
N PRO A 366 14.65 -52.56 9.49
CA PRO A 366 15.16 -53.14 8.24
C PRO A 366 14.09 -53.88 7.41
N ALA A 367 12.94 -54.25 8.00
CA ALA A 367 11.83 -54.86 7.27
C ALA A 367 11.06 -53.86 6.38
N VAL A 368 11.18 -52.55 6.64
CA VAL A 368 10.54 -51.50 5.83
C VAL A 368 11.49 -51.11 4.69
N ALA A 369 11.04 -51.28 3.45
CA ALA A 369 11.83 -50.96 2.26
C ALA A 369 12.15 -49.46 2.13
N ARG A 370 13.35 -49.13 1.62
CA ARG A 370 13.66 -47.75 1.22
C ARG A 370 12.69 -47.28 0.14
N GLY A 371 12.20 -46.05 0.26
CA GLY A 371 11.16 -45.45 -0.57
C GLY A 371 9.74 -45.69 -0.05
N ALA A 372 9.55 -46.44 1.04
CA ALA A 372 8.23 -46.61 1.65
C ALA A 372 7.67 -45.27 2.14
N LEU A 373 6.37 -45.06 1.87
CA LEU A 373 5.61 -43.91 2.34
C LEU A 373 5.03 -44.22 3.72
N ILE A 374 5.39 -43.40 4.71
CA ILE A 374 4.99 -43.56 6.09
C ILE A 374 4.04 -42.42 6.44
N ARG A 375 2.87 -42.76 6.99
CA ARG A 375 1.81 -41.82 7.32
C ARG A 375 1.16 -42.20 8.64
N LEU A 376 0.84 -41.21 9.46
CA LEU A 376 0.13 -41.42 10.70
C LEU A 376 -1.36 -41.68 10.41
N ASN A 377 -1.85 -42.85 10.79
CA ASN A 377 -3.27 -43.22 10.68
C ASN A 377 -4.02 -42.95 11.99
N HIS A 378 -5.35 -42.89 11.92
CA HIS A 378 -6.24 -42.74 13.09
C HIS A 378 -6.07 -41.46 13.93
N VAL A 379 -5.47 -40.40 13.37
CA VAL A 379 -5.55 -39.07 13.98
C VAL A 379 -6.98 -38.57 13.83
N ARG A 380 -7.67 -38.31 14.95
CA ARG A 380 -8.88 -37.51 14.94
C ARG A 380 -8.44 -36.04 14.86
N PRO A 381 -8.60 -35.35 13.71
CA PRO A 381 -8.32 -33.91 13.68
C PRO A 381 -9.23 -33.21 14.69
N ALA A 382 -8.72 -32.16 15.31
CA ALA A 382 -9.51 -31.38 16.25
C ALA A 382 -10.70 -30.76 15.49
N SER A 383 -11.88 -31.34 15.67
CA SER A 383 -13.08 -30.95 14.92
C SER A 383 -13.47 -29.54 15.34
N ARG A 384 -13.48 -28.61 14.38
CA ARG A 384 -13.96 -27.24 14.63
C ARG A 384 -15.42 -27.21 15.10
N LEU A 385 -16.23 -28.20 14.69
CA LEU A 385 -17.60 -28.41 15.18
C LEU A 385 -17.62 -28.86 16.64
N GLN A 386 -16.66 -29.69 17.05
CA GLN A 386 -16.51 -30.14 18.44
C GLN A 386 -15.99 -29.02 19.34
N GLN A 387 -14.94 -28.31 18.89
CA GLN A 387 -14.42 -27.12 19.55
C GLN A 387 -15.47 -26.00 19.65
N ALA A 388 -16.26 -25.79 18.60
CA ALA A 388 -17.38 -24.84 18.63
C ALA A 388 -18.50 -25.31 19.56
N LYS A 389 -18.79 -26.62 19.64
CA LYS A 389 -19.74 -27.18 20.63
C LYS A 389 -19.24 -26.99 22.07
N GLU A 390 -17.95 -27.22 22.33
CA GLU A 390 -17.31 -27.04 23.63
C GLU A 390 -17.27 -25.55 24.03
N ALA A 391 -16.87 -24.66 23.11
CA ALA A 391 -16.91 -23.22 23.32
C ALA A 391 -18.34 -22.70 23.54
N ARG A 392 -19.35 -23.29 22.88
CA ARG A 392 -20.76 -22.94 23.10
C ARG A 392 -21.30 -23.48 24.42
N ARG A 393 -20.81 -24.63 24.88
CA ARG A 393 -21.06 -25.16 26.24
C ARG A 393 -20.43 -24.27 27.31
N SER A 394 -19.20 -23.79 27.12
CA SER A 394 -18.55 -22.87 28.07
C SER A 394 -19.19 -21.48 28.13
N LEU A 395 -19.93 -21.07 27.07
CA LEU A 395 -20.69 -19.82 27.04
C LEU A 395 -22.09 -19.92 27.69
N THR A 396 -22.60 -21.13 27.92
CA THR A 396 -23.94 -21.36 28.47
C THR A 396 -23.95 -21.54 29.99
N HIS A 397 -22.80 -21.83 30.61
CA HIS A 397 -22.61 -21.62 32.04
C HIS A 397 -22.29 -20.16 32.32
N ARG A 398 -23.34 -19.36 32.55
CA ARG A 398 -23.24 -18.24 33.50
C ARG A 398 -23.00 -18.86 34.88
N ASP A 399 -22.18 -18.20 35.70
CA ASP A 399 -21.97 -18.47 37.13
C ASP A 399 -23.19 -19.13 37.79
N GLU A 400 -23.18 -20.44 37.88
CA GLU A 400 -23.87 -21.16 38.94
C GLU A 400 -22.75 -21.63 39.86
N GLY A 401 -22.81 -21.14 41.09
CA GLY A 401 -21.67 -20.98 41.98
C GLY A 401 -20.75 -22.19 42.07
N SER A 402 -19.47 -21.88 42.30
CA SER A 402 -18.49 -22.79 42.89
C SER A 402 -19.14 -23.71 43.92
N VAL A 403 -19.55 -24.91 43.51
CA VAL A 403 -19.74 -26.02 44.43
C VAL A 403 -18.32 -26.49 44.71
N LEU A 404 -17.81 -26.09 45.87
CA LEU A 404 -16.63 -26.69 46.48
C LEU A 404 -16.79 -28.21 46.36
N MET A 405 -15.80 -28.87 45.75
CA MET A 405 -15.69 -30.32 45.75
C MET A 405 -15.72 -30.80 47.21
N GLU A 406 -16.86 -31.31 47.68
CA GLU A 406 -16.93 -32.01 48.94
C GLU A 406 -16.33 -33.40 48.75
N TRP A 407 -15.34 -33.71 49.58
CA TRP A 407 -14.80 -35.06 49.71
C TRP A 407 -15.88 -36.00 50.24
N LYS A 408 -16.18 -37.06 49.49
CA LYS A 408 -16.98 -38.18 49.98
C LYS A 408 -16.05 -39.34 50.31
N VAL A 409 -16.06 -39.78 51.57
CA VAL A 409 -15.42 -41.03 52.00
C VAL A 409 -16.36 -42.17 51.65
N GLU A 410 -15.95 -43.03 50.71
CA GLU A 410 -16.59 -44.33 50.51
C GLU A 410 -15.99 -45.33 51.49
N VAL A 411 -16.79 -45.74 52.48
CA VAL A 411 -16.45 -46.88 53.34
C VAL A 411 -16.96 -48.13 52.61
N GLU A 412 -16.04 -48.99 52.18
CA GLU A 412 -16.36 -50.32 51.67
C GLU A 412 -17.05 -51.14 52.76
N GLY A 413 -18.35 -51.39 52.58
CA GLY A 413 -19.04 -52.48 53.25
C GLY A 413 -18.86 -53.75 52.44
N SER A 414 -17.99 -54.64 52.92
CA SER A 414 -17.91 -56.03 52.47
C SER A 414 -19.26 -56.72 52.64
N ALA A 415 -19.77 -57.34 51.59
CA ALA A 415 -20.88 -58.26 51.68
C ALA A 415 -20.44 -59.56 52.38
N SER A 416 -20.99 -59.81 53.58
CA SER A 416 -21.48 -61.10 54.12
C SER A 416 -21.75 -60.97 55.62
#